data_AF-A0A2N1SGP9-F1
#
_entry.id   AF-A0A2N1SGP9-F1
#
_cell.length_a   1.000
_cell.length_b   1.000
_cell.length_c   1.000
_cell.angle_alpha   90.00
_cell.angle_beta   90.00
_cell.angle_gamma   90.00
#
_symmetry.space_group_name_H-M   'P 1'
#
loop_
_entity.id
_entity.type
_entity.pdbx_description
1 polymer ?
#
loop_
_entity_poly.entity_id
_entity_poly.type
_entity_poly.pdbx_seq_one_letter_code
_entity_poly.pdbx_strand_id
1 'polypeptide(L)'
;MTCDRFLTLLDGLDNEALPMDMILHSRACPSCAREAVALKAAVSLYRMPDLASSADIVPRVAALLPFSPAPRRMVSMRDWLVAGFVIVASVALIPLMGEFNALKAAYGSGFTFPMSLALGSFVTLYAGVFVMSHLDEFSCRLKQRGSAPRRRTA
;
A
#
# COMPACT_ATOMS: atom_id res chain seq x y z
N MET A 1 18.68 -14.85 -6.88
CA MET A 1 17.31 -14.33 -6.62
C MET A 1 16.49 -14.38 -7.90
N THR A 2 15.16 -14.35 -7.79
CA THR A 2 14.26 -14.18 -8.94
C THR A 2 14.19 -12.72 -9.36
N CYS A 3 13.86 -12.45 -10.63
CA CYS A 3 13.73 -11.09 -11.15
C CYS A 3 12.65 -10.29 -10.40
N ASP A 4 11.51 -10.91 -10.06
CA ASP A 4 10.45 -10.25 -9.29
C ASP A 4 10.95 -9.81 -7.92
N ARG A 5 11.67 -10.68 -7.21
CA ARG A 5 12.25 -10.34 -5.90
C ARG A 5 13.29 -9.23 -6.02
N PHE A 6 14.09 -9.22 -7.08
CA PHE A 6 15.03 -8.14 -7.35
C PHE A 6 14.30 -6.80 -7.50
N LEU A 7 13.25 -6.74 -8.32
CA LEU A 7 12.50 -5.52 -8.58
C LEU A 7 11.78 -5.01 -7.33
N THR A 8 11.19 -5.91 -6.53
CA THR A 8 10.58 -5.52 -5.24
C THR A 8 11.60 -4.94 -4.26
N LEU A 9 12.80 -5.53 -4.18
CA LEU A 9 13.88 -4.99 -3.33
C LEU A 9 14.42 -3.67 -3.88
N LEU A 10 14.52 -3.54 -5.20
CA LEU A 10 14.96 -2.32 -5.88
C LEU A 10 14.02 -1.14 -5.58
N ASP A 11 12.70 -1.37 -5.63
CA ASP A 11 11.68 -0.37 -5.27
C ASP A 11 11.69 -0.03 -3.77
N GLY A 12 12.30 -0.89 -2.92
CA GLY A 12 12.42 -0.68 -1.48
C GLY A 12 13.68 0.09 -1.05
N LEU A 13 14.72 0.12 -1.89
CA LEU A 13 15.96 0.84 -1.66
C LEU A 13 15.72 2.32 -1.96
N ASP A 14 15.31 3.10 -0.96
CA ASP A 14 15.09 4.56 -1.04
C ASP A 14 16.43 5.32 -1.24
N ASN A 15 17.14 5.04 -2.34
CA ASN A 15 18.48 5.51 -2.71
C ASN A 15 19.67 4.92 -1.93
N GLU A 16 19.47 3.79 -1.28
CA GLU A 16 20.57 3.06 -0.68
C GLU A 16 21.41 2.32 -1.74
N ALA A 17 22.64 1.94 -1.36
CA ALA A 17 23.50 1.14 -2.22
C ALA A 17 22.89 -0.26 -2.41
N LEU A 18 23.02 -0.79 -3.63
CA LEU A 18 22.56 -2.15 -3.93
C LEU A 18 23.31 -3.17 -3.07
N PRO A 19 22.61 -4.03 -2.30
CA PRO A 19 23.26 -5.10 -1.56
C PRO A 19 23.91 -6.12 -2.52
N MET A 20 24.89 -6.87 -2.00
CA MET A 20 25.78 -7.71 -2.80
C MET A 20 25.06 -8.76 -3.64
N ASP A 21 23.99 -9.34 -3.10
CA ASP A 21 23.14 -10.27 -3.81
C ASP A 21 22.51 -9.64 -5.06
N MET A 22 22.02 -8.41 -4.95
CA MET A 22 21.44 -7.63 -6.06
C MET A 22 22.49 -7.24 -7.10
N ILE A 23 23.69 -6.91 -6.67
CA ILE A 23 24.82 -6.64 -7.58
C ILE A 23 25.12 -7.90 -8.41
N LEU A 24 25.20 -9.07 -7.78
CA LEU A 24 25.47 -10.33 -8.49
C LEU A 24 24.36 -10.65 -9.49
N HIS A 25 23.09 -10.48 -9.11
CA HIS A 25 21.98 -10.75 -10.01
C HIS A 25 21.90 -9.77 -11.18
N SER A 26 22.10 -8.47 -10.95
CA SER A 26 22.10 -7.47 -12.03
C SER A 26 23.24 -7.71 -13.03
N ARG A 27 24.40 -8.19 -12.58
CA ARG A 27 25.48 -8.61 -13.51
C ARG A 27 25.10 -9.80 -14.38
N ALA A 28 24.32 -10.74 -13.83
CA ALA A 28 23.88 -11.93 -14.56
C ALA A 28 22.62 -11.68 -15.44
N CYS A 29 21.82 -10.67 -15.10
CA CYS A 29 20.53 -10.41 -15.74
C CYS A 29 20.47 -8.99 -16.33
N PRO A 30 20.55 -8.84 -17.67
CA PRO A 30 20.63 -7.53 -18.32
C PRO A 30 19.33 -6.73 -18.26
N SER A 31 18.17 -7.37 -18.06
CA SER A 31 16.92 -6.64 -17.80
C SER A 31 16.95 -5.96 -16.43
N CYS A 32 17.28 -6.69 -15.37
CA CYS A 32 17.39 -6.15 -14.01
C CYS A 32 18.47 -5.06 -13.90
N ALA A 33 19.58 -5.19 -14.61
CA ALA A 33 20.60 -4.14 -14.68
C ALA A 33 20.06 -2.84 -15.31
N ARG A 34 19.33 -2.95 -16.43
CA ARG A 34 18.73 -1.78 -17.10
C ARG A 34 17.74 -1.05 -16.20
N GLU A 35 16.88 -1.80 -15.50
CA GLU A 35 15.91 -1.23 -14.56
C GLU A 35 16.61 -0.49 -13.41
N ALA A 36 17.63 -1.10 -12.79
CA ALA A 36 18.39 -0.45 -11.71
C ALA A 36 19.10 0.83 -12.16
N VAL A 37 19.65 0.85 -13.38
CA VAL A 37 20.27 2.05 -13.97
C VAL A 37 19.22 3.11 -14.28
N ALA A 38 18.09 2.72 -14.88
CA ALA A 38 17.00 3.63 -15.22
C ALA A 38 16.42 4.31 -13.97
N LEU A 39 16.17 3.55 -12.90
CA LEU A 39 15.70 4.08 -11.62
C LEU A 39 16.71 5.05 -11.02
N LYS A 40 18.00 4.66 -10.96
CA LYS A 40 19.06 5.51 -10.42
C LYS A 40 19.19 6.81 -11.22
N ALA A 41 19.10 6.74 -12.54
CA ALA A 41 19.11 7.92 -13.41
C ALA A 41 17.91 8.83 -13.11
N ALA A 42 16.69 8.27 -13.04
CA ALA A 42 15.49 9.02 -12.72
C ALA A 42 15.58 9.74 -11.36
N VAL A 43 16.07 9.08 -10.32
CA VAL A 43 16.22 9.73 -9.00
C VAL A 43 17.35 10.77 -9.02
N SER A 44 18.43 10.55 -9.75
CA SER A 44 19.48 11.55 -9.90
C SER A 44 18.98 12.82 -10.60
N LEU A 45 18.09 12.69 -11.60
CA LEU A 45 17.43 13.82 -12.24
C LEU A 45 16.56 14.59 -11.24
N TYR A 46 15.78 13.89 -10.41
CA TYR A 46 14.95 14.52 -9.38
C TYR A 46 15.76 15.32 -8.35
N ARG A 47 17.01 14.93 -8.08
CA ARG A 47 17.90 15.59 -7.11
C ARG A 47 18.66 16.79 -7.67
N MET A 48 18.57 17.10 -8.96
CA MET A 48 19.31 18.24 -9.51
C MET A 48 18.75 19.57 -8.97
N PRO A 49 19.60 20.43 -8.38
CA PRO A 49 19.16 21.67 -7.72
C PRO A 49 18.51 22.68 -8.68
N ASP A 50 18.87 22.67 -9.97
CA ASP A 50 18.29 23.59 -10.96
C ASP A 50 16.83 23.28 -11.33
N LEU A 51 16.37 22.04 -11.11
CA LEU A 51 14.96 21.68 -11.30
C LEU A 51 14.08 22.28 -10.20
N ALA A 52 14.59 22.43 -8.97
CA ALA A 52 13.88 23.07 -7.87
C ALA A 52 13.62 24.58 -8.12
N SER A 53 14.38 25.20 -9.02
CA SER A 53 14.19 26.61 -9.44
C SER A 53 13.29 26.77 -10.67
N SER A 54 12.86 25.69 -11.31
CA SER A 54 11.91 25.76 -12.43
C SER A 54 10.49 25.88 -11.88
N ALA A 55 9.87 27.05 -12.10
CA ALA A 55 8.69 27.53 -11.40
C ALA A 55 7.41 26.67 -11.53
N ASP A 56 7.40 25.58 -12.30
CA ASP A 56 6.23 24.69 -12.37
C ASP A 56 6.57 23.27 -12.90
N ILE A 57 7.09 22.41 -12.03
CA ILE A 57 7.35 20.98 -12.34
C ILE A 57 6.04 20.17 -12.43
N VAL A 58 4.99 20.64 -11.76
CA VAL A 58 3.70 19.93 -11.61
C VAL A 58 3.08 19.54 -12.96
N PRO A 59 2.90 20.43 -13.95
CA PRO A 59 2.31 20.05 -15.24
C PRO A 59 3.17 19.06 -16.03
N ARG A 60 4.49 19.12 -15.88
CA ARG A 60 5.42 18.22 -16.59
C ARG A 60 5.40 16.81 -16.01
N VAL A 61 5.33 16.70 -14.68
CA VAL A 61 5.18 15.41 -13.98
C VAL A 61 3.78 14.84 -14.23
N ALA A 62 2.74 15.67 -14.19
CA ALA A 62 1.36 15.26 -14.50
C ALA A 62 1.22 14.72 -15.93
N ALA A 63 1.96 15.27 -16.90
CA ALA A 63 1.97 14.76 -18.27
C ALA A 63 2.70 13.40 -18.43
N LEU A 64 3.64 13.08 -17.54
CA LEU A 64 4.43 11.85 -17.58
C LEU A 64 3.84 10.71 -16.73
N LEU A 65 3.07 11.05 -15.69
CA LEU A 65 2.39 10.12 -14.78
C LEU A 65 1.54 9.03 -15.48
N PRO A 66 0.77 9.30 -16.55
CA PRO A 66 -0.04 8.28 -17.23
C PRO A 66 0.79 7.17 -17.88
N PHE A 67 2.08 7.43 -18.15
CA PHE A 67 2.98 6.51 -18.84
C PHE A 67 3.97 5.82 -17.90
N SER A 68 3.97 6.19 -16.61
CA SER A 68 4.76 5.52 -15.60
C SER A 68 4.06 4.22 -15.18
N PRO A 69 4.77 3.08 -15.11
CA PRO A 69 4.20 1.90 -14.48
C PRO A 69 3.85 2.26 -13.03
N ALA A 70 2.66 1.84 -12.58
CA ALA A 70 2.21 2.05 -11.22
C ALA A 70 3.26 1.48 -10.24
N PRO A 71 3.59 2.20 -9.15
CA PRO A 71 4.50 1.68 -8.14
C PRO A 71 4.08 0.29 -7.69
N ARG A 72 4.99 -0.70 -7.74
CA ARG A 72 4.68 -2.09 -7.39
C ARG A 72 4.54 -2.32 -5.88
N ARG A 73 4.60 -1.25 -5.07
CA ARG A 73 4.29 -1.28 -3.64
C ARG A 73 2.79 -1.48 -3.42
N MET A 74 2.30 -2.65 -3.79
CA MET A 74 1.05 -3.18 -3.27
C MET A 74 1.41 -3.90 -1.98
N VAL A 75 1.01 -3.32 -0.84
CA VAL A 75 1.01 -4.06 0.42
C VAL A 75 0.12 -5.28 0.20
N SER A 76 0.62 -6.47 0.55
CA SER A 76 -0.11 -7.72 0.35
C SER A 76 -1.51 -7.61 0.96
N MET A 77 -2.55 -7.94 0.19
CA MET A 77 -3.94 -7.97 0.64
C MET A 77 -4.11 -8.84 1.91
N ARG A 78 -3.28 -9.89 2.04
CA ARG A 78 -3.26 -10.75 3.22
C ARG A 78 -2.85 -9.98 4.48
N ASP A 79 -1.83 -9.14 4.36
CA ASP A 79 -1.29 -8.40 5.52
C ASP A 79 -2.30 -7.34 5.98
N TRP A 80 -3.02 -6.70 5.05
CA TRP A 80 -4.17 -5.84 5.36
C TRP A 80 -5.32 -6.58 6.06
N LEU A 81 -5.66 -7.79 5.62
CA LEU A 81 -6.71 -8.58 6.26
C LEU A 81 -6.31 -9.00 7.68
N VAL A 82 -5.05 -9.42 7.88
CA VAL A 82 -4.53 -9.77 9.20
C VAL A 82 -4.54 -8.56 10.13
N ALA A 83 -4.04 -7.41 9.67
CA ALA A 83 -4.07 -6.17 10.45
C ALA A 83 -5.51 -5.75 10.79
N GLY A 84 -6.44 -5.85 9.84
CA GLY A 84 -7.85 -5.54 10.05
C GLY A 84 -8.51 -6.45 11.07
N PHE A 85 -8.21 -7.75 11.01
CA PHE A 85 -8.68 -8.72 12.00
C PHE A 85 -8.16 -8.39 13.41
N VAL A 86 -6.87 -8.06 13.54
CA VAL A 86 -6.28 -7.65 14.82
C VAL A 86 -6.96 -6.40 15.37
N ILE A 87 -7.22 -5.39 14.53
CA ILE A 87 -7.93 -4.16 14.93
C ILE A 87 -9.33 -4.52 15.45
N VAL A 88 -10.13 -5.25 14.69
CA VAL A 88 -11.50 -5.61 15.09
C VAL A 88 -11.51 -6.44 16.37
N ALA A 89 -10.61 -7.42 16.48
CA ALA A 89 -10.47 -8.24 17.68
C ALA A 89 -10.10 -7.39 18.90
N SER A 90 -9.15 -6.46 18.75
CA SER A 90 -8.75 -5.56 19.83
C SER A 90 -9.91 -4.70 20.30
N VAL A 91 -10.67 -4.10 19.37
CA VAL A 91 -11.85 -3.27 19.67
C VAL A 91 -12.94 -4.09 20.37
N ALA A 92 -13.18 -5.32 19.93
CA ALA A 92 -14.17 -6.22 20.53
C ALA A 92 -13.77 -6.72 21.94
N LEU A 93 -12.47 -6.80 22.22
CA LEU A 93 -11.93 -7.24 23.51
C LEU A 93 -11.88 -6.12 24.56
N ILE A 94 -11.80 -4.84 24.14
CA ILE A 94 -11.74 -3.69 25.07
C ILE A 94 -12.86 -3.69 26.12
N PRO A 95 -14.14 -3.92 25.78
CA PRO A 95 -15.22 -3.94 26.77
C PRO A 95 -15.12 -5.06 27.82
N LEU A 96 -14.32 -6.10 27.56
CA LEU A 96 -14.11 -7.23 28.47
C LEU A 96 -12.97 -6.96 29.47
N MET A 97 -12.16 -5.92 29.26
CA MET A 97 -11.06 -5.56 30.14
C MET A 97 -11.56 -4.94 31.44
N GLY A 98 -10.92 -5.29 32.56
CA GLY A 98 -11.27 -4.77 33.89
C GLY A 98 -11.18 -3.25 34.00
N GLU A 99 -10.22 -2.63 33.31
CA GLU A 99 -10.06 -1.18 33.27
C GLU A 99 -11.29 -0.48 32.66
N PHE A 100 -11.84 -1.03 31.58
CA PHE A 100 -13.04 -0.49 30.95
C PHE A 100 -14.24 -0.54 31.89
N ASN A 101 -14.38 -1.61 32.67
CA ASN A 101 -15.41 -1.72 33.69
C ASN A 101 -15.23 -0.72 34.83
N ALA A 102 -14.00 -0.47 35.26
CA ALA A 102 -13.70 0.55 36.27
C ALA A 102 -14.06 1.97 35.76
N LEU A 103 -13.69 2.29 34.51
CA LEU A 103 -14.08 3.54 33.84
C LEU A 103 -15.60 3.66 33.71
N LYS A 104 -16.27 2.59 33.29
CA LYS A 104 -17.74 2.56 33.20
C LYS A 104 -18.41 2.74 34.56
N ALA A 105 -17.84 2.20 35.64
CA ALA A 105 -18.35 2.39 37.00
C ALA A 105 -18.20 3.84 37.47
N ALA A 106 -17.10 4.52 37.12
CA ALA A 106 -16.84 5.90 37.50
C ALA A 106 -17.67 6.93 36.69
N TYR A 107 -17.78 6.75 35.37
CA TYR A 107 -18.40 7.71 34.45
C TYR A 107 -19.81 7.31 33.98
N GLY A 108 -20.28 6.12 34.36
CA GLY A 108 -21.60 5.61 34.00
C GLY A 108 -21.75 5.23 32.52
N SER A 109 -22.99 4.97 32.12
CA SER A 109 -23.34 4.58 30.75
C SER A 109 -23.11 5.69 29.71
N GLY A 110 -23.09 6.96 30.14
CA GLY A 110 -22.83 8.11 29.29
C GLY A 110 -21.46 8.08 28.61
N PHE A 111 -20.47 7.41 29.21
CA PHE A 111 -19.13 7.23 28.64
C PHE A 111 -19.06 6.12 27.58
N THR A 112 -19.92 5.10 27.68
CA THR A 112 -19.85 3.92 26.80
C THR A 112 -20.20 4.30 25.34
N PHE A 113 -21.17 5.19 25.16
CA PHE A 113 -21.62 5.64 23.84
C PHE A 113 -20.55 6.39 23.03
N PRO A 114 -19.95 7.50 23.51
CA PRO A 114 -18.93 8.22 22.76
C PRO A 114 -17.69 7.36 22.51
N MET A 115 -17.32 6.48 23.45
CA MET A 115 -16.21 5.56 23.27
C MET A 115 -16.47 4.53 22.16
N SER A 116 -17.68 3.96 22.12
CA SER A 116 -18.07 3.03 21.06
C SER A 116 -18.12 3.71 19.70
N LEU A 117 -18.55 4.98 19.66
CA LEU A 117 -18.59 5.80 18.45
C LEU A 117 -17.18 6.10 17.93
N ALA A 118 -16.23 6.42 18.81
CA ALA A 118 -14.83 6.62 18.46
C ALA A 118 -14.17 5.32 17.94
N LEU A 119 -14.37 4.19 18.62
CA LEU A 119 -13.83 2.90 18.17
C LEU A 119 -14.41 2.50 16.80
N GLY A 120 -15.72 2.66 16.61
CA GLY A 120 -16.39 2.42 15.34
C GLY A 120 -15.90 3.32 14.20
N SER A 121 -15.61 4.60 14.48
CA SER A 121 -15.09 5.53 13.48
C SER A 121 -13.66 5.15 13.04
N PHE A 122 -12.78 4.71 13.96
CA PHE A 122 -11.46 4.20 13.60
C PHE A 122 -11.54 2.96 12.71
N VAL A 123 -12.42 2.01 13.02
CA VAL A 123 -12.63 0.81 12.20
C VAL A 123 -13.16 1.18 10.81
N THR A 124 -14.08 2.14 10.74
CA THR A 124 -14.65 2.61 9.47
C THR A 124 -13.61 3.32 8.61
N LEU A 125 -12.77 4.17 9.22
CA LEU A 125 -11.68 4.85 8.53
C LEU A 125 -10.66 3.85 7.98
N TYR A 126 -10.28 2.85 8.79
CA TYR A 126 -9.43 1.75 8.35
C TYR A 126 -10.03 1.00 7.15
N ALA A 127 -11.31 0.63 7.23
CA ALA A 127 -12.01 -0.05 6.15
C ALA A 127 -12.08 0.80 4.87
N GLY A 128 -12.27 2.11 4.99
CA GLY A 128 -12.24 3.05 3.87
C GLY A 128 -10.89 3.09 3.16
N VAL A 129 -9.80 3.20 3.92
CA VAL A 129 -8.43 3.17 3.37
C VAL A 129 -8.11 1.81 2.72
N PHE A 130 -8.56 0.71 3.34
CA PHE A 130 -8.43 -0.63 2.76
C PHE A 130 -9.14 -0.74 1.40
N VAL A 131 -10.40 -0.28 1.31
CA VAL A 131 -11.14 -0.32 0.05
C VAL A 131 -10.47 0.54 -1.01
N MET A 132 -10.10 1.79 -0.68
CA MET A 132 -9.44 2.69 -1.63
C MET A 132 -8.12 2.13 -2.17
N SER A 133 -7.29 1.54 -1.31
CA SER A 133 -6.00 0.96 -1.72
C SER A 133 -6.13 -0.28 -2.63
N HIS A 134 -7.29 -0.94 -2.65
CA HIS A 134 -7.54 -2.15 -3.43
C HIS A 134 -8.59 -1.96 -4.55
N LEU A 135 -9.04 -0.72 -4.81
CA LEU A 135 -10.07 -0.41 -5.82
C LEU A 135 -9.71 -0.95 -7.22
N ASP A 136 -8.44 -0.83 -7.62
CA ASP A 136 -7.97 -1.31 -8.92
C ASP A 136 -8.05 -2.84 -9.02
N GLU A 137 -7.69 -3.55 -7.94
CA GLU A 137 -7.76 -5.00 -7.89
C GLU A 137 -9.22 -5.48 -7.94
N PHE A 138 -10.12 -4.82 -7.20
CA PHE A 138 -11.55 -5.11 -7.26
C PHE A 138 -12.12 -4.85 -8.66
N SER A 139 -11.74 -3.74 -9.30
CA SER A 139 -12.17 -3.38 -10.66
C SER A 139 -11.71 -4.42 -11.69
N CYS A 140 -10.45 -4.86 -11.61
CA CYS A 140 -9.90 -5.91 -12.45
C CYS A 140 -10.63 -7.25 -12.28
N ARG A 141 -10.87 -7.69 -11.03
CA ARG A 141 -11.59 -8.94 -10.73
C ARG A 141 -13.05 -8.91 -11.20
N LEU A 142 -13.73 -7.76 -11.07
CA LEU A 142 -15.08 -7.57 -11.58
C LEU A 142 -15.14 -7.66 -13.11
N LYS A 143 -14.20 -7.03 -13.80
CA LYS A 143 -14.09 -7.08 -15.27
C LYS A 143 -13.86 -8.51 -15.78
N GLN A 144 -13.01 -9.28 -15.09
CA GLN A 144 -12.76 -10.69 -15.41
C GLN A 144 -14.01 -11.56 -15.23
N ARG A 145 -14.81 -11.35 -14.17
CA ARG A 145 -16.08 -12.06 -13.97
C ARG A 145 -17.11 -11.75 -15.06
N GLY A 146 -17.16 -10.51 -15.56
CA GLY A 146 -18.06 -10.12 -16.64
C GLY A 146 -17.69 -10.70 -18.01
N SER A 147 -16.42 -11.07 -18.20
CA SER A 147 -15.90 -11.61 -19.46
C SER A 147 -15.89 -13.14 -19.51
N ALA A 148 -16.29 -13.83 -18.42
CA ALA A 148 -16.40 -15.27 -18.40
C ALA A 148 -17.55 -15.71 -19.34
N PRO A 149 -17.28 -16.55 -20.36
CA PRO A 149 -18.30 -16.99 -21.30
C PRO A 149 -19.39 -17.72 -20.51
N ARG A 150 -20.61 -17.19 -20.59
CA ARG A 150 -21.82 -17.79 -20.04
C ARG A 150 -21.96 -19.17 -20.68
N ARG A 151 -21.50 -20.22 -20.00
CA ARG A 151 -21.74 -21.61 -20.41
C ARG A 151 -23.25 -21.75 -20.52
N ARG A 152 -23.76 -21.74 -21.76
CA ARG A 152 -25.12 -22.17 -22.07
C ARG A 152 -25.15 -23.65 -21.72
N THR A 153 -25.71 -23.96 -20.55
CA THR A 153 -26.24 -25.29 -20.25
C THR A 153 -27.36 -25.53 -21.26
N ALA A 154 -27.09 -26.42 -22.21
CA ALA A 154 -28.10 -27.05 -23.05
C ALA A 154 -28.91 -28.05 -22.23
#